data_AF-A0A9Q1RDL4-F1
#
_entry.id   AF-A0A9Q1RDL4-F1
#
_cell.length_a   1.000
_cell.length_b   1.000
_cell.length_c   1.000
_cell.angle_alpha   90.00
_cell.angle_beta   90.00
_cell.angle_gamma   90.00
#
_symmetry.space_group_name_H-M   'P 1'
#
loop_
_entity.id
_entity.type
_entity.pdbx_description
1 polymer ?
#
loop_
_entity_poly.entity_id
_entity_poly.type
_entity_poly.pdbx_seq_one_letter_code
_entity_poly.pdbx_strand_id
1 'polypeptide(L)'
;MFYSRSRWDLRVTAGSTMRSQAKGFVAHSFFDGLSATEFFFHTMGGREGLVDTAVKNADTGYMSRRLMKALKDLAVYYDSTVRNASACIVQFMYGNDGMDPSQMEEKKGRPLNFSRLFMKVKATCPLGGEKSLSYSEICEVVDERLSYHDMSPEGGGGCSEAFRASLSDFLIKNLAETLKKLRETLLLGEEQYAGDDHEYLENIALNISGITKKQLQVFLNTCISRYHLKRLESGTAIGAQSIGEPGTQMTLKTFHFAGVASTNVTLGVPRIKEIINAAKKITTIITAKLLSAANLTAARMIKARIEKTLLGKVAKSVKIVMASRLASIVISLDMETIQVSQLCMDAYTVKQSILQTSKIKLKEHQMKVLNPRKLEVFLQANKDKLHFELHRLKNKLPGVVVKGITTVQRAVVNKEQQKDRKSDVKGKTYELLVEGTGLLAVMGIEGVDGLNTKSNHIMEVQQGSL
;
A
#
# COMPACT_ATOMS: atom_id res chain seq x y z
N MET A 1 5.91 32.62 26.02
CA MET A 1 6.62 32.97 24.78
C MET A 1 6.14 32.06 23.66
N PHE A 2 5.18 32.51 22.87
CA PHE A 2 4.62 31.78 21.73
C PHE A 2 5.41 32.11 20.47
N TYR A 3 6.02 31.10 19.84
CA TYR A 3 6.63 31.24 18.51
C TYR A 3 5.51 31.24 17.46
N SER A 4 5.10 32.44 17.05
CA SER A 4 4.32 32.66 15.83
C SER A 4 5.23 32.45 14.62
N ARG A 5 4.88 31.48 13.75
CA ARG A 5 5.48 31.34 12.42
C ARG A 5 5.03 32.53 11.56
N SER A 6 5.78 33.61 11.61
CA SER A 6 5.65 34.71 10.66
C SER A 6 6.12 34.21 9.29
N ARG A 7 5.16 33.93 8.41
CA ARG A 7 5.39 33.77 6.97
C ARG A 7 5.89 35.13 6.47
N TRP A 8 7.17 35.22 6.12
CA TRP A 8 7.75 36.41 5.51
C TRP A 8 7.20 36.53 4.08
N ASP A 9 6.02 37.14 3.95
CA ASP A 9 5.53 37.66 2.68
C ASP A 9 6.36 38.91 2.35
N LEU A 10 7.44 38.71 1.58
CA LEU A 10 8.02 39.77 0.77
C LEU A 10 6.93 40.27 -0.17
N ARG A 11 6.31 41.40 0.17
CA ARG A 11 5.45 42.17 -0.73
C ARG A 11 6.31 42.74 -1.86
N VAL A 12 6.63 41.90 -2.84
CA VAL A 12 7.02 42.35 -4.16
C VAL A 12 5.73 42.67 -4.89
N THR A 13 5.47 43.96 -5.05
CA THR A 13 4.39 44.53 -5.86
C THR A 13 4.68 44.32 -7.35
N ALA A 14 4.67 43.06 -7.80
CA ALA A 14 4.62 42.69 -9.21
C ALA A 14 3.61 41.53 -9.32
N GLY A 15 2.51 41.78 -10.04
CA GLY A 15 1.37 40.87 -10.11
C GLY A 15 1.76 39.42 -10.42
N SER A 16 1.23 38.49 -9.62
CA SER A 16 0.98 37.06 -9.88
C SER A 16 1.64 36.41 -11.12
N THR A 17 2.95 36.56 -11.30
CA THR A 17 3.63 36.04 -12.49
C THR A 17 3.97 34.57 -12.25
N MET A 18 3.15 33.67 -12.78
CA MET A 18 3.34 32.21 -12.71
C MET A 18 4.41 31.70 -13.71
N ARG A 19 5.37 32.54 -14.11
CA ARG A 19 6.46 32.13 -15.01
C ARG A 19 7.47 31.26 -14.27
N SER A 20 8.02 30.25 -14.93
CA SER A 20 8.94 29.28 -14.33
C SER A 20 10.16 29.94 -13.66
N GLN A 21 10.73 30.97 -14.31
CA GLN A 21 11.87 31.74 -13.77
C GLN A 21 11.56 32.43 -12.44
N ALA A 22 10.33 32.92 -12.25
CA ALA A 22 9.91 33.57 -11.00
C ALA A 22 9.63 32.57 -9.86
N LYS A 23 9.58 31.27 -10.15
CA LYS A 23 9.31 30.19 -9.19
C LYS A 23 10.50 29.27 -8.93
N GLY A 24 11.71 29.72 -9.25
CA GLY A 24 12.94 29.00 -8.95
C GLY A 24 13.36 27.95 -9.98
N PHE A 25 12.88 28.07 -11.22
CA PHE A 25 13.50 27.34 -12.33
C PHE A 25 14.85 27.98 -12.69
N VAL A 26 15.90 27.18 -12.65
CA VAL A 26 17.26 27.55 -13.04
C VAL A 26 17.52 27.03 -14.45
N ALA A 27 17.71 27.93 -15.40
CA ALA A 27 17.92 27.58 -16.81
C ALA A 27 19.41 27.43 -17.15
N HIS A 28 20.28 28.23 -16.54
CA HIS A 28 21.73 28.21 -16.81
C HIS A 28 22.42 27.02 -16.15
N SER A 29 23.42 26.47 -16.83
CA SER A 29 24.29 25.46 -16.25
C SER A 29 25.31 26.07 -15.29
N PHE A 30 25.94 25.25 -14.44
CA PHE A 30 27.03 25.72 -13.59
C PHE A 30 28.25 26.22 -14.37
N PHE A 31 28.42 25.75 -15.61
CA PHE A 31 29.51 26.18 -16.49
C PHE A 31 29.26 27.59 -17.04
N ASP A 32 28.02 27.86 -17.48
CA ASP A 32 27.64 29.15 -18.05
C ASP A 32 27.54 30.27 -16.99
N GLY A 33 27.34 29.88 -15.73
CA GLY A 33 27.18 30.78 -14.60
C GLY A 33 25.70 31.10 -14.31
N LEU A 34 25.37 31.17 -13.03
CA LEU A 34 24.00 31.40 -12.56
C LEU A 34 23.71 32.90 -12.47
N SER A 35 22.54 33.32 -12.93
CA SER A 35 22.06 34.68 -12.65
C SER A 35 21.79 34.88 -11.14
N ALA A 36 21.75 36.13 -10.67
CA ALA A 36 21.61 36.41 -9.23
C ALA A 36 20.33 35.80 -8.60
N THR A 37 19.21 35.78 -9.34
CA THR A 37 17.95 35.18 -8.87
C THR A 37 18.01 33.66 -8.88
N GLU A 38 18.59 33.05 -9.91
CA GLU A 38 18.80 31.60 -9.99
C GLU A 38 19.75 31.10 -8.89
N PHE A 39 20.83 31.85 -8.63
CA PHE A 39 21.74 31.56 -7.53
C PHE A 39 21.04 31.61 -6.18
N PHE A 40 20.17 32.61 -5.96
CA PHE A 40 19.36 32.67 -4.75
C PHE A 40 18.41 31.48 -4.60
N PHE A 41 17.67 31.10 -5.65
CA PHE A 41 16.80 29.93 -5.60
C PHE A 41 17.58 28.61 -5.43
N HIS A 42 18.75 28.50 -6.07
CA HIS A 42 19.62 27.34 -5.95
C HIS A 42 20.16 27.19 -4.52
N THR A 43 20.65 28.29 -3.92
CA THR A 43 21.15 28.30 -2.53
C THR A 43 20.04 28.03 -1.52
N MET A 44 18.80 28.48 -1.76
CA MET A 44 17.66 28.10 -0.93
C MET A 44 17.41 26.58 -0.95
N GLY A 45 17.37 25.96 -2.13
CA GLY A 45 17.19 24.50 -2.25
C GLY A 45 18.35 23.70 -1.65
N GLY A 46 19.58 24.18 -1.81
CA GLY A 46 20.77 23.59 -1.17
C GLY A 46 20.70 23.65 0.36
N ARG A 47 20.29 24.80 0.93
CA ARG A 47 20.13 24.97 2.37
C ARG A 47 19.03 24.09 2.94
N GLU A 48 17.91 23.91 2.24
CA GLU A 48 16.86 22.98 2.63
C GLU A 48 17.40 21.55 2.75
N GLY A 49 18.17 21.08 1.76
CA GLY A 49 18.80 19.76 1.78
C GLY A 49 19.81 19.56 2.92
N LEU A 50 20.62 20.58 3.22
CA LEU A 50 21.57 20.53 4.36
C LEU A 50 20.85 20.47 5.70
N VAL A 51 19.81 21.28 5.89
CA VAL A 51 19.00 21.28 7.13
C VAL A 51 18.26 19.95 7.27
N ASP A 52 17.69 19.43 6.19
CA ASP A 52 17.01 18.14 6.17
C ASP A 52 17.92 17.00 6.61
N THR A 53 19.18 17.01 6.15
CA THR A 53 20.17 16.01 6.55
C THR A 53 20.44 16.05 8.05
N ALA A 54 20.62 17.26 8.62
CA ALA A 54 20.86 17.44 10.04
C ALA A 54 19.67 16.97 10.92
N VAL A 55 18.44 17.32 10.54
CA VAL A 55 17.23 16.94 11.29
C VAL A 55 16.96 15.43 11.18
N LYS A 56 17.06 14.87 9.97
CA LYS A 56 16.73 13.45 9.72
C LYS A 56 17.70 12.50 10.44
N ASN A 57 18.97 12.86 10.57
CA ASN A 57 19.95 12.05 11.30
C ASN A 57 19.58 11.87 12.78
N ALA A 58 19.11 12.93 13.44
CA ALA A 58 18.69 12.87 14.83
C ALA A 58 17.42 12.01 15.02
N ASP A 59 16.41 12.19 14.17
CA ASP A 59 15.15 11.45 14.25
C ASP A 59 15.34 9.95 13.96
N THR A 60 16.13 9.60 12.95
CA THR A 60 16.41 8.21 12.55
C THR A 60 17.25 7.49 13.60
N GLY A 61 18.27 8.15 14.17
CA GLY A 61 19.07 7.60 15.26
C GLY A 61 18.23 7.31 16.51
N TYR A 62 17.34 8.23 16.89
CA TYR A 62 16.42 8.01 18.00
C TYR A 62 15.48 6.82 17.76
N MET A 63 14.91 6.72 16.56
CA MET A 63 14.04 5.61 16.16
C MET A 63 14.78 4.27 16.20
N SER A 64 15.99 4.19 15.63
CA SER A 64 16.84 3.00 15.64
C SER A 64 17.14 2.54 17.07
N ARG A 65 17.55 3.46 17.94
CA ARG A 65 17.82 3.16 19.36
C ARG A 65 16.59 2.62 20.08
N ARG A 66 15.40 3.15 19.78
CA ARG A 66 14.14 2.66 20.38
C ARG A 66 13.80 1.25 19.92
N LEU A 67 13.93 0.98 18.62
CA LEU A 67 13.70 -0.36 18.07
C LEU A 67 14.68 -1.38 18.65
N MET A 68 15.96 -1.02 18.74
CA MET A 68 16.98 -1.85 19.36
C MET A 68 16.62 -2.18 20.82
N LYS A 69 16.22 -1.19 21.63
CA LYS A 69 15.82 -1.43 23.02
C LYS A 69 14.61 -2.34 23.16
N ALA A 70 13.69 -2.33 22.19
CA ALA A 70 12.49 -3.16 22.21
C ALA A 70 12.74 -4.61 21.74
N LEU A 71 13.69 -4.81 20.81
CA LEU A 71 13.93 -6.11 20.17
C LEU A 71 15.21 -6.83 20.64
N LYS A 72 16.07 -6.18 21.43
CA LYS A 72 17.34 -6.74 21.91
C LYS A 72 17.22 -8.06 22.68
N ASP A 73 16.07 -8.33 23.29
CA ASP A 73 15.85 -9.49 24.14
C ASP A 73 15.28 -10.70 23.35
N LEU A 74 15.12 -10.56 22.03
CA LEU A 74 14.63 -11.62 21.14
C LEU A 74 15.79 -12.48 20.66
N ALA A 75 15.67 -13.78 20.87
CA ALA A 75 16.62 -14.78 20.40
C ALA A 75 15.90 -16.02 19.87
N VAL A 76 16.58 -16.73 18.97
CA VAL A 76 16.14 -18.04 18.46
C VAL A 76 16.57 -19.12 19.45
N TYR A 77 15.64 -19.98 19.86
CA TYR A 77 15.89 -21.11 20.75
C TYR A 77 16.15 -22.40 19.94
N TYR A 78 16.70 -23.42 20.59
CA TYR A 78 17.03 -24.71 19.96
C TYR A 78 15.83 -25.45 19.35
N ASP A 79 14.62 -25.14 19.81
CA ASP A 79 13.38 -25.65 19.23
C ASP A 79 12.94 -24.85 17.98
N SER A 80 13.81 -24.01 17.42
CA SER A 80 13.55 -23.10 16.29
C SER A 80 12.51 -22.02 16.54
N THR A 81 12.05 -21.84 17.79
CA THR A 81 11.12 -20.76 18.15
C THR A 81 11.86 -19.46 18.49
N VAL A 82 11.21 -18.33 18.23
CA VAL A 82 11.72 -17.01 18.63
C VAL A 82 11.03 -16.61 19.92
N ARG A 83 11.80 -16.37 20.98
CA ARG A 83 11.27 -16.02 22.29
C ARG A 83 11.89 -14.74 22.83
N ASN A 84 11.15 -14.08 23.72
CA ASN A 84 11.66 -12.96 24.51
C ASN A 84 12.36 -13.45 25.80
N ALA A 85 12.90 -12.51 26.60
CA ALA A 85 13.53 -12.82 27.88
C ALA A 85 12.60 -13.48 28.92
N SER A 86 11.28 -13.30 28.81
CA SER A 86 10.28 -13.96 29.66
C SER A 86 9.89 -15.37 29.16
N ALA A 87 10.61 -15.91 28.16
CA ALA A 87 10.32 -17.17 27.49
C ALA A 87 8.96 -17.21 26.75
N CYS A 88 8.30 -16.06 26.53
CA CYS A 88 7.12 -15.98 25.70
C CYS A 88 7.50 -16.12 24.22
N ILE A 89 6.80 -16.99 23.51
CA ILE A 89 6.99 -17.23 22.08
C ILE A 89 6.40 -16.04 21.30
N VAL A 90 7.22 -15.42 20.45
CA VAL A 90 6.82 -14.35 19.52
C VAL A 90 6.58 -14.89 18.12
N GLN A 91 7.42 -15.82 17.67
CA GLN A 91 7.24 -16.57 16.42
C GLN A 91 7.53 -18.05 16.65
N PHE A 92 6.71 -18.93 16.09
CA PHE A 92 6.96 -20.37 16.13
C PHE A 92 8.15 -20.79 15.26
N MET A 93 8.42 -20.03 14.21
CA MET A 93 9.58 -20.17 13.34
C MET A 93 9.99 -18.79 12.87
N TYR A 94 11.28 -18.49 12.90
CA TYR A 94 11.78 -17.19 12.45
C TYR A 94 11.36 -16.93 11.00
N GLY A 95 10.70 -15.80 10.73
CA GLY A 95 10.31 -15.42 9.36
C GLY A 95 9.33 -16.38 8.65
N ASN A 96 8.74 -17.34 9.36
CA ASN A 96 7.98 -18.48 8.82
C ASN A 96 8.77 -19.46 7.93
N ASP A 97 10.06 -19.23 7.69
CA ASP A 97 10.92 -20.10 6.87
C ASP A 97 12.14 -20.64 7.64
N GLY A 98 12.47 -20.06 8.80
CA GLY A 98 13.58 -20.45 9.65
C GLY A 98 14.95 -20.16 9.04
N MET A 99 15.02 -19.27 8.04
CA MET A 99 16.22 -19.02 7.26
C MET A 99 16.93 -17.73 7.67
N ASP A 100 18.24 -17.71 7.49
CA ASP A 100 19.07 -16.52 7.72
C ASP A 100 18.98 -15.53 6.53
N PRO A 101 18.46 -14.31 6.74
CA PRO A 101 18.41 -13.28 5.70
C PRO A 101 19.78 -12.93 5.10
N SER A 102 20.87 -13.10 5.86
CA SER A 102 22.24 -12.78 5.41
C SER A 102 22.73 -13.73 4.31
N GLN A 103 22.22 -14.96 4.29
CA GLN A 103 22.66 -16.03 3.37
C GLN A 103 21.74 -16.19 2.13
N MET A 104 20.77 -15.30 1.97
CA MET A 104 19.81 -15.32 0.86
C MET A 104 20.46 -14.96 -0.48
N GLU A 105 20.18 -15.74 -1.53
CA GLU A 105 20.78 -15.53 -2.85
C GLU A 105 19.89 -14.77 -3.84
N GLU A 106 18.56 -14.83 -3.67
CA GLU A 106 17.62 -14.22 -4.63
C GLU A 106 17.04 -12.90 -4.11
N LYS A 107 16.82 -11.94 -5.02
CA LYS A 107 16.24 -10.61 -4.71
C LYS A 107 14.84 -10.65 -4.08
N LYS A 108 14.11 -11.77 -4.23
CA LYS A 108 12.79 -11.98 -3.63
C LYS A 108 12.85 -12.55 -2.20
N GLY A 109 14.05 -12.69 -1.62
CA GLY A 109 14.23 -13.32 -0.31
C GLY A 109 14.12 -14.84 -0.38
N ARG A 110 14.44 -15.47 -1.52
CA ARG A 110 14.52 -16.93 -1.61
C ARG A 110 15.93 -17.40 -1.25
N PRO A 111 16.06 -18.57 -0.60
CA PRO A 111 17.35 -19.07 -0.13
C PRO A 111 18.31 -19.38 -1.27
N LEU A 112 17.83 -19.90 -2.41
CA LEU A 112 18.68 -20.39 -3.49
C LEU A 112 18.30 -19.80 -4.84
N ASN A 113 19.31 -19.49 -5.66
CA ASN A 113 19.12 -19.14 -7.06
C ASN A 113 19.38 -20.37 -7.93
N PHE A 114 18.32 -21.11 -8.27
CA PHE A 114 18.43 -22.37 -9.02
C PHE A 114 19.09 -22.20 -10.39
N SER A 115 18.75 -21.15 -11.14
CA SER A 115 19.33 -20.90 -12.46
C SER A 115 20.85 -20.74 -12.40
N ARG A 116 21.34 -19.95 -11.44
CA ARG A 116 22.78 -19.73 -11.23
C ARG A 116 23.49 -20.99 -10.74
N LEU A 117 22.88 -21.71 -9.81
CA LEU A 117 23.41 -22.97 -9.29
C LEU A 117 23.52 -24.02 -10.40
N PHE A 118 22.51 -24.13 -11.23
CA PHE A 118 22.48 -25.06 -12.34
C PHE A 118 23.58 -24.76 -13.37
N MET A 119 23.77 -23.49 -13.74
CA MET A 119 24.88 -23.07 -14.61
C MET A 119 26.24 -23.42 -13.99
N LYS A 120 26.42 -23.23 -12.68
CA LYS A 120 27.65 -23.60 -11.97
C LYS A 120 27.91 -25.11 -12.06
N VAL A 121 26.88 -25.92 -11.86
CA VAL A 121 27.01 -27.39 -11.94
C VAL A 121 27.36 -27.84 -13.35
N LYS A 122 26.70 -27.29 -14.38
CA LYS A 122 27.05 -27.55 -15.78
C LYS A 122 28.51 -27.21 -16.11
N ALA A 123 29.03 -26.12 -15.56
CA ALA A 123 30.42 -25.72 -15.76
C ALA A 123 31.43 -26.58 -14.98
N THR A 124 31.07 -27.03 -13.77
CA THR A 124 31.98 -27.80 -12.90
C THR A 124 32.04 -29.28 -13.28
N CYS A 125 30.95 -29.82 -13.82
CA CYS A 125 30.85 -31.21 -14.28
C CYS A 125 30.55 -31.22 -15.78
N PRO A 126 31.56 -31.16 -16.67
CA PRO A 126 31.34 -31.24 -18.12
C PRO A 126 30.79 -32.61 -18.55
N LEU A 127 30.15 -32.67 -19.71
CA LEU A 127 29.60 -33.91 -20.30
C LEU A 127 30.73 -34.86 -20.70
N GLY A 128 31.20 -35.68 -19.77
CA GLY A 128 32.26 -36.67 -20.00
C GLY A 128 31.75 -37.93 -20.71
N GLY A 129 31.22 -37.80 -21.93
CA GLY A 129 30.72 -38.93 -22.74
C GLY A 129 29.49 -39.66 -22.19
N GLU A 130 28.88 -39.16 -21.11
CA GLU A 130 27.65 -39.72 -20.53
C GLU A 130 26.43 -39.36 -21.38
N LYS A 131 25.52 -40.34 -21.59
CA LYS A 131 24.23 -40.12 -22.26
C LYS A 131 23.38 -39.12 -21.47
N SER A 132 22.66 -38.23 -22.16
CA SER A 132 21.67 -37.37 -21.48
C SER A 132 20.50 -38.17 -20.98
N LEU A 133 19.96 -37.72 -19.85
CA LEU A 133 18.71 -38.24 -19.33
C LEU A 133 17.51 -37.81 -20.19
N SER A 134 16.58 -38.73 -20.37
CA SER A 134 15.24 -38.49 -20.88
C SER A 134 14.35 -37.80 -19.83
N TYR A 135 13.20 -37.28 -20.27
CA TYR A 135 12.23 -36.61 -19.40
C TYR A 135 11.78 -37.50 -18.23
N SER A 136 11.45 -38.77 -18.52
CA SER A 136 10.99 -39.73 -17.52
C SER A 136 12.07 -40.04 -16.49
N GLU A 137 13.32 -40.25 -16.93
CA GLU A 137 14.43 -40.54 -16.03
C GLU A 137 14.78 -39.34 -15.13
N ILE A 138 14.60 -38.10 -15.61
CA ILE A 138 14.77 -36.91 -14.77
C ILE A 138 13.70 -36.90 -13.68
N CYS A 139 12.44 -37.16 -14.01
CA CYS A 139 11.36 -37.21 -13.02
C CYS A 139 11.61 -38.31 -11.98
N GLU A 140 12.02 -39.50 -12.41
CA GLU A 140 12.33 -40.62 -11.51
C GLU A 140 13.46 -40.28 -10.54
N VAL A 141 14.57 -39.73 -11.02
CA VAL A 141 15.72 -39.35 -10.17
C VAL A 141 15.33 -38.24 -9.17
N VAL A 142 14.44 -37.33 -9.59
CA VAL A 142 13.95 -36.25 -8.72
C VAL A 142 13.02 -36.79 -7.65
N ASP A 143 12.05 -37.63 -8.02
CA ASP A 143 11.09 -38.22 -7.09
C ASP A 143 11.78 -39.16 -6.10
N GLU A 144 12.73 -39.96 -6.59
CA GLU A 144 13.59 -40.79 -5.76
C GLU A 144 14.33 -39.91 -4.73
N ARG A 145 14.99 -38.83 -5.16
CA ARG A 145 15.75 -37.97 -4.25
C ARG A 145 14.88 -37.18 -3.27
N LEU A 146 13.67 -36.80 -3.68
CA LEU A 146 12.69 -36.10 -2.85
C LEU A 146 12.13 -36.99 -1.74
N SER A 147 12.09 -38.32 -1.94
CA SER A 147 11.58 -39.28 -0.95
C SER A 147 12.49 -39.48 0.27
N TYR A 148 13.75 -39.04 0.21
CA TYR A 148 14.72 -39.20 1.30
C TYR A 148 14.33 -38.40 2.57
N HIS A 149 14.67 -38.95 3.74
CA HIS A 149 14.36 -38.35 5.06
C HIS A 149 14.87 -36.91 5.25
N ASP A 150 16.04 -36.56 4.69
CA ASP A 150 16.60 -35.20 4.75
C ASP A 150 15.70 -34.14 4.11
N MET A 151 14.79 -34.58 3.22
CA MET A 151 13.84 -33.72 2.55
C MET A 151 12.50 -33.66 3.27
N SER A 152 12.19 -34.63 4.15
CA SER A 152 10.85 -34.79 4.72
C SER A 152 10.59 -33.84 5.90
N PRO A 153 9.42 -33.17 5.93
CA PRO A 153 9.12 -32.15 6.94
C PRO A 153 8.90 -32.73 8.35
N GLU A 154 8.65 -34.04 8.47
CA GLU A 154 8.17 -34.73 9.70
C GLU A 154 9.21 -34.89 10.84
N GLY A 155 10.29 -34.11 10.85
CA GLY A 155 11.31 -34.19 11.89
C GLY A 155 11.95 -32.87 12.32
N GLY A 156 11.40 -31.72 11.91
CA GLY A 156 11.99 -30.38 12.20
C GLY A 156 13.36 -30.11 11.55
N GLY A 157 14.03 -31.14 11.04
CA GLY A 157 15.33 -31.11 10.36
C GLY A 157 15.27 -30.97 8.83
N GLY A 158 14.15 -31.36 8.20
CA GLY A 158 14.05 -31.47 6.75
C GLY A 158 13.74 -30.18 6.00
N CYS A 159 13.75 -30.26 4.66
CA CYS A 159 13.40 -29.16 3.78
C CYS A 159 11.91 -28.78 3.84
N SER A 160 11.59 -27.49 3.67
CA SER A 160 10.19 -27.04 3.65
C SER A 160 9.42 -27.56 2.42
N GLU A 161 8.11 -27.79 2.57
CA GLU A 161 7.23 -28.19 1.48
C GLU A 161 7.23 -27.18 0.32
N ALA A 162 7.27 -25.89 0.66
CA ALA A 162 7.38 -24.81 -0.32
C ALA A 162 8.69 -24.89 -1.14
N PHE A 163 9.79 -25.30 -0.51
CA PHE A 163 11.06 -25.50 -1.20
C PHE A 163 11.01 -26.71 -2.12
N ARG A 164 10.46 -27.85 -1.65
CA ARG A 164 10.23 -29.04 -2.48
C ARG A 164 9.42 -28.72 -3.72
N ALA A 165 8.28 -28.03 -3.55
CA ALA A 165 7.42 -27.61 -4.65
C ALA A 165 8.13 -26.63 -5.60
N SER A 166 8.94 -25.70 -5.09
CA SER A 166 9.68 -24.77 -5.94
C SER A 166 10.80 -25.46 -6.72
N LEU A 167 11.46 -26.47 -6.12
CA LEU A 167 12.51 -27.24 -6.76
C LEU A 167 11.93 -28.14 -7.86
N SER A 168 10.83 -28.84 -7.56
CA SER A 168 10.11 -29.65 -8.55
C SER A 168 9.57 -28.77 -9.69
N ASP A 169 8.98 -27.62 -9.37
CA ASP A 169 8.52 -26.67 -10.38
C ASP A 169 9.67 -26.19 -11.29
N PHE A 170 10.84 -25.89 -10.72
CA PHE A 170 11.99 -25.48 -11.53
C PHE A 170 12.46 -26.61 -12.45
N LEU A 171 12.57 -27.83 -11.93
CA LEU A 171 13.04 -28.98 -12.71
C LEU A 171 12.04 -29.38 -13.80
N ILE A 172 10.74 -29.43 -13.49
CA ILE A 172 9.69 -29.83 -14.41
C ILE A 172 9.39 -28.72 -15.43
N LYS A 173 9.14 -27.49 -14.96
CA LYS A 173 8.70 -26.40 -15.85
C LYS A 173 9.85 -25.74 -16.63
N ASN A 174 11.04 -25.59 -16.04
CA ASN A 174 12.13 -24.93 -16.75
C ASN A 174 13.06 -25.88 -17.47
N LEU A 175 13.39 -27.05 -16.92
CA LEU A 175 14.33 -27.96 -17.59
C LEU A 175 13.59 -28.96 -18.47
N ALA A 176 12.54 -29.58 -17.94
CA ALA A 176 11.85 -30.65 -18.65
C ALA A 176 10.98 -30.13 -19.82
N GLU A 177 10.28 -28.99 -19.66
CA GLU A 177 9.58 -28.36 -20.79
C GLU A 177 10.52 -27.76 -21.84
N THR A 178 11.68 -27.20 -21.45
CA THR A 178 12.64 -26.68 -22.45
C THR A 178 13.27 -27.81 -23.25
N LEU A 179 13.59 -28.93 -22.60
CA LEU A 179 14.00 -30.16 -23.27
C LEU A 179 12.92 -30.67 -24.22
N LYS A 180 11.65 -30.69 -23.79
CA LYS A 180 10.53 -31.11 -24.64
C LYS A 180 10.36 -30.21 -25.85
N LYS A 181 10.30 -28.88 -25.67
CA LYS A 181 10.19 -27.90 -26.76
C LYS A 181 11.36 -27.97 -27.73
N LEU A 182 12.59 -28.16 -27.23
CA LEU A 182 13.76 -28.32 -28.08
C LEU A 182 13.71 -29.61 -28.89
N ARG A 183 13.29 -30.73 -28.29
CA ARG A 183 13.09 -31.99 -29.03
C ARG A 183 11.98 -31.89 -30.08
N GLU A 184 10.88 -31.20 -29.77
CA GLU A 184 9.81 -30.91 -30.72
C GLU A 184 10.30 -30.01 -31.87
N THR A 185 11.10 -28.98 -31.57
CA THR A 185 11.65 -28.06 -32.58
C THR A 185 12.68 -28.75 -33.49
N LEU A 186 13.44 -29.69 -32.94
CA LEU A 186 14.43 -30.49 -33.66
C LEU A 186 13.82 -31.75 -34.32
N LEU A 187 12.50 -31.95 -34.23
CA LEU A 187 11.77 -33.10 -34.79
C LEU A 187 12.32 -34.47 -34.36
N LEU A 188 12.91 -34.56 -33.15
CA LEU A 188 13.56 -35.76 -32.60
C LEU A 188 12.55 -36.82 -32.08
N GLY A 189 11.50 -37.09 -32.85
CA GLY A 189 10.43 -38.03 -32.49
C GLY A 189 9.53 -38.46 -33.66
N GLU A 190 9.74 -37.91 -34.86
CA GLU A 190 9.14 -38.44 -36.08
C GLU A 190 10.17 -39.35 -36.78
N GLU A 191 9.76 -40.53 -37.23
CA GLU A 191 10.57 -41.58 -37.87
C GLU A 191 11.15 -41.17 -39.25
N GLN A 192 11.51 -39.89 -39.45
CA GLN A 192 11.89 -39.32 -40.75
C GLN A 192 13.41 -39.16 -40.95
N TYR A 193 14.24 -39.37 -39.92
CA TYR A 193 15.70 -39.29 -40.03
C TYR A 193 16.34 -40.64 -39.70
N ALA A 194 16.94 -41.29 -40.71
CA ALA A 194 17.78 -42.47 -40.54
C ALA A 194 19.26 -42.10 -40.77
N GLY A 195 20.15 -42.50 -39.84
CA GLY A 195 21.62 -42.41 -39.99
C GLY A 195 22.32 -41.28 -39.21
N ASP A 196 23.56 -40.95 -39.62
CA ASP A 196 24.52 -40.02 -38.97
C ASP A 196 23.96 -38.63 -38.62
N ASP A 197 22.97 -38.14 -39.37
CA ASP A 197 22.33 -36.85 -39.10
C ASP A 197 21.47 -36.86 -37.83
N HIS A 198 20.87 -38.00 -37.48
CA HIS A 198 20.14 -38.15 -36.21
C HIS A 198 21.11 -38.10 -35.02
N GLU A 199 22.26 -38.75 -35.13
CA GLU A 199 23.30 -38.74 -34.10
C GLU A 199 23.94 -37.35 -33.95
N TYR A 200 24.11 -36.62 -35.05
CA TYR A 200 24.58 -35.23 -35.03
C TYR A 200 23.56 -34.26 -34.40
N LEU A 201 22.26 -34.37 -34.74
CA LEU A 201 21.19 -33.57 -34.14
C LEU A 201 20.99 -33.90 -32.65
N GLU A 202 21.15 -35.17 -32.28
CA GLU A 202 21.13 -35.59 -30.88
C GLU A 202 22.32 -34.99 -30.12
N ASN A 203 23.53 -35.02 -30.68
CA ASN A 203 24.71 -34.34 -30.11
C ASN A 203 24.53 -32.82 -29.98
N ILE A 204 23.84 -32.16 -30.91
CA ILE A 204 23.49 -30.75 -30.80
C ILE A 204 22.48 -30.52 -29.66
N ALA A 205 21.45 -31.36 -29.55
CA ALA A 205 20.47 -31.29 -28.46
C ALA A 205 21.13 -31.51 -27.08
N LEU A 206 22.10 -32.44 -27.01
CA LEU A 206 22.96 -32.70 -25.85
C LEU A 206 23.77 -31.46 -25.45
N ASN A 207 24.41 -30.80 -26.41
CA ASN A 207 25.24 -29.62 -26.15
C ASN A 207 24.42 -28.40 -25.72
N ILE A 208 23.22 -28.22 -26.29
CA ILE A 208 22.36 -27.07 -25.98
C ILE A 208 21.65 -27.24 -24.64
N SER A 209 21.10 -28.43 -24.38
CA SER A 209 20.16 -28.64 -23.27
C SER A 209 20.38 -29.92 -22.46
N GLY A 210 21.26 -30.82 -22.92
CA GLY A 210 21.56 -32.08 -22.25
C GLY A 210 21.92 -31.92 -20.77
N ILE A 211 21.43 -32.87 -19.99
CA ILE A 211 21.68 -32.99 -18.55
C ILE A 211 22.11 -34.42 -18.30
N THR A 212 23.27 -34.59 -17.66
CA THR A 212 23.71 -35.92 -17.25
C THR A 212 23.17 -36.28 -15.87
N LYS A 213 23.07 -37.58 -15.58
CA LYS A 213 22.66 -38.07 -14.25
C LYS A 213 23.54 -37.52 -13.14
N LYS A 214 24.85 -37.45 -13.39
CA LYS A 214 25.84 -36.91 -12.45
C LYS A 214 25.62 -35.42 -12.19
N GLN A 215 25.38 -34.62 -13.23
CA GLN A 215 25.07 -33.20 -13.09
C GLN A 215 23.78 -33.00 -12.26
N LEU A 216 22.73 -33.77 -12.54
CA LEU A 216 21.47 -33.67 -11.80
C LEU A 216 21.64 -34.04 -10.32
N GLN A 217 22.35 -35.12 -10.02
CA GLN A 217 22.64 -35.54 -8.64
C GLN A 217 23.49 -34.51 -7.89
N VAL A 218 24.55 -33.99 -8.52
CA VAL A 218 25.39 -32.93 -7.92
C VAL A 218 24.57 -31.67 -7.68
N PHE A 219 23.68 -31.30 -8.61
CA PHE A 219 22.79 -30.16 -8.46
C PHE A 219 21.83 -30.33 -7.27
N LEU A 220 21.15 -31.47 -7.18
CA LEU A 220 20.21 -31.75 -6.09
C LEU A 220 20.93 -31.77 -4.74
N ASN A 221 22.05 -32.49 -4.62
CA ASN A 221 22.83 -32.53 -3.39
C ASN A 221 23.37 -31.16 -2.99
N THR A 222 23.82 -30.36 -3.97
CA THR A 222 24.28 -28.98 -3.72
C THR A 222 23.14 -28.08 -3.24
N CYS A 223 21.96 -28.19 -3.84
CA CYS A 223 20.78 -27.42 -3.42
C CYS A 223 20.40 -27.77 -1.98
N ILE A 224 20.34 -29.05 -1.65
CA ILE A 224 19.95 -29.52 -0.31
C ILE A 224 20.98 -29.09 0.73
N SER A 225 22.26 -29.36 0.48
CA SER A 225 23.34 -28.95 1.39
C SER A 225 23.34 -27.44 1.63
N ARG A 226 23.24 -26.64 0.57
CA ARG A 226 23.18 -25.19 0.71
C ARG A 226 21.89 -24.70 1.37
N TYR A 227 20.78 -25.41 1.23
CA TYR A 227 19.54 -25.05 1.93
C TYR A 227 19.70 -25.23 3.44
N HIS A 228 20.25 -26.36 3.90
CA HIS A 228 20.48 -26.59 5.33
C HIS A 228 21.48 -25.61 5.94
N LEU A 229 22.54 -25.25 5.20
CA LEU A 229 23.53 -24.25 5.65
C LEU A 229 22.96 -22.83 5.80
N LYS A 230 21.78 -22.56 5.22
CA LYS A 230 21.13 -21.24 5.27
C LYS A 230 20.11 -21.12 6.40
N ARG A 231 19.89 -22.19 7.15
CA ARG A 231 19.01 -22.15 8.33
C ARG A 231 19.62 -21.23 9.37
N LEU A 232 18.76 -20.48 10.05
CA LEU A 232 19.19 -19.59 11.10
C LEU A 232 19.72 -20.39 12.29
N GLU A 233 20.92 -20.07 12.76
CA GLU A 233 21.53 -20.76 13.89
C GLU A 233 20.78 -20.43 15.20
N SER A 234 20.57 -21.46 16.02
CA SER A 234 20.00 -21.28 17.37
C SER A 234 20.94 -20.44 18.24
N GLY A 235 20.38 -19.60 19.10
CA GLY A 235 21.13 -18.65 19.91
C GLY A 235 21.41 -17.31 19.22
N THR A 236 21.09 -17.17 17.93
CA THR A 236 21.23 -15.89 17.21
C THR A 236 20.30 -14.85 17.82
N ALA A 237 20.87 -13.70 18.19
CA ALA A 237 20.11 -12.53 18.64
C ALA A 237 19.49 -11.84 17.42
N ILE A 238 18.17 -11.63 17.47
CA ILE A 238 17.44 -10.98 16.37
C ILE A 238 17.46 -9.47 16.61
N GLY A 239 18.33 -8.78 15.86
CA GLY A 239 18.54 -7.35 15.98
C GLY A 239 17.60 -6.52 15.09
N ALA A 240 17.25 -5.31 15.56
CA ALA A 240 16.42 -4.36 14.82
C ALA A 240 17.20 -3.43 13.86
N GLN A 241 18.53 -3.60 13.77
CA GLN A 241 19.41 -2.66 13.08
C GLN A 241 19.06 -2.53 11.59
N SER A 242 18.66 -3.64 10.96
CA SER A 242 18.26 -3.69 9.55
C SER A 242 17.06 -2.79 9.20
N ILE A 243 16.24 -2.39 10.18
CA ILE A 243 15.14 -1.42 9.99
C ILE A 243 15.62 0.00 10.29
N GLY A 244 16.48 0.17 11.30
CA GLY A 244 16.97 1.48 11.74
C GLY A 244 17.91 2.14 10.74
N GLU A 245 18.83 1.37 10.14
CA GLU A 245 19.84 1.83 9.18
C GLU A 245 19.23 2.40 7.89
N PRO A 246 18.33 1.72 7.15
CA PRO A 246 17.72 2.28 5.94
C PRO A 246 16.81 3.47 6.24
N GLY A 247 16.39 3.69 7.49
CA GLY A 247 15.71 4.92 7.90
C GLY A 247 16.51 6.18 7.59
N THR A 248 17.85 6.10 7.67
CA THR A 248 18.76 7.20 7.30
C THR A 248 18.78 7.47 5.78
N GLN A 249 18.49 6.45 4.97
CA GLN A 249 18.42 6.54 3.51
C GLN A 249 17.00 6.82 2.98
N MET A 250 15.96 6.50 3.75
CA MET A 250 14.56 6.85 3.49
C MET A 250 14.28 8.35 3.75
N THR A 251 15.21 9.20 3.32
CA THR A 251 15.13 10.66 3.24
C THR A 251 14.39 11.13 1.98
N LEU A 252 13.99 10.21 1.09
CA LEU A 252 13.29 10.50 -0.15
C LEU A 252 11.98 11.28 0.13
N LYS A 253 11.89 12.41 -0.56
CA LYS A 253 10.90 13.49 -0.45
C LYS A 253 9.50 13.01 -0.05
N THR A 254 8.92 13.68 0.94
CA THR A 254 7.50 13.66 1.36
C THR A 254 6.50 14.10 0.27
N PHE A 255 6.92 14.24 -0.99
CA PHE A 255 6.11 14.73 -2.11
C PHE A 255 5.89 13.68 -3.21
N HIS A 256 5.94 12.39 -2.88
CA HIS A 256 5.41 11.37 -3.78
C HIS A 256 3.90 11.28 -3.58
N PHE A 257 3.16 11.97 -4.45
CA PHE A 257 1.73 11.77 -4.59
C PHE A 257 1.47 10.32 -5.03
N ALA A 258 0.55 9.63 -4.38
CA ALA A 258 0.16 8.26 -4.71
C ALA A 258 -0.61 8.22 -6.04
N GLY A 259 0.04 8.50 -7.17
CA GLY A 259 -0.52 8.50 -8.53
C GLY A 259 -1.57 9.57 -8.82
N VAL A 260 -2.15 10.19 -7.78
CA VAL A 260 -3.14 11.25 -7.87
C VAL A 260 -2.59 12.47 -7.16
N ALA A 261 -2.33 13.55 -7.91
CA ALA A 261 -1.75 14.82 -7.43
C ALA A 261 -2.52 15.52 -6.28
N SER A 262 -3.61 14.93 -5.78
CA SER A 262 -4.53 15.56 -4.83
C SER A 262 -4.58 14.90 -3.44
N THR A 263 -3.82 13.81 -3.22
CA THR A 263 -3.79 13.07 -1.94
C THR A 263 -2.40 13.13 -1.32
N ASN A 264 -2.29 13.82 -0.18
CA ASN A 264 -1.04 13.96 0.58
C ASN A 264 -0.93 12.78 1.55
N VAL A 265 -0.03 11.84 1.28
CA VAL A 265 0.24 10.70 2.17
C VAL A 265 1.57 10.90 2.88
N THR A 266 1.62 10.60 4.18
CA THR A 266 2.89 10.55 4.91
C THR A 266 3.73 9.39 4.40
N LEU A 267 4.95 9.68 3.94
CA LEU A 267 5.92 8.70 3.44
C LEU A 267 7.27 8.88 4.16
N GLY A 268 8.11 7.87 4.09
CA GLY A 268 9.45 7.86 4.71
C GLY A 268 9.42 7.74 6.24
N VAL A 269 10.38 8.37 6.91
CA VAL A 269 10.59 8.29 8.37
C VAL A 269 9.34 8.67 9.19
N PRO A 270 8.59 9.75 8.88
CA PRO A 270 7.38 10.08 9.64
C PRO A 270 6.36 8.94 9.63
N ARG A 271 6.22 8.25 8.50
CA ARG A 271 5.28 7.12 8.38
C ARG A 271 5.71 5.91 9.21
N ILE A 272 7.01 5.61 9.19
CA ILE A 272 7.58 4.53 10.03
C ILE A 272 7.38 4.86 11.52
N LYS A 273 7.58 6.12 11.91
CA LYS A 273 7.34 6.61 13.28
C LYS A 273 5.87 6.47 13.68
N GLU A 274 4.92 6.75 12.79
CA GLU A 274 3.49 6.53 13.04
C GLU A 274 3.16 5.06 13.30
N ILE A 275 3.70 4.17 12.46
CA ILE A 275 3.48 2.72 12.53
C ILE A 275 4.06 2.14 13.83
N ILE A 276 5.33 2.42 14.12
CA ILE A 276 6.01 1.89 15.32
C ILE A 276 5.36 2.38 16.61
N ASN A 277 4.88 3.63 16.65
CA ASN A 277 4.23 4.18 17.83
C ASN A 277 2.76 3.78 17.98
N ALA A 278 2.19 3.03 17.02
CA ALA A 278 0.77 2.70 16.98
C ALA A 278 -0.11 3.96 17.23
N ALA A 279 0.20 5.05 16.52
CA ALA A 279 -0.40 6.34 16.78
C ALA A 279 -1.93 6.31 16.54
N LYS A 280 -2.71 6.79 17.52
CA LYS A 280 -4.19 6.79 17.47
C LYS A 280 -4.79 7.83 16.50
N LYS A 281 -4.03 8.87 16.16
CA LYS A 281 -4.46 9.96 15.27
C LYS A 281 -3.41 10.13 14.20
N ILE A 282 -3.72 9.68 13.00
CA ILE A 282 -2.84 9.75 11.84
C ILE A 282 -3.62 10.21 10.61
N THR A 283 -2.92 10.84 9.66
CA THR A 283 -3.49 11.18 8.35
C THR A 283 -3.47 9.93 7.48
N THR A 284 -4.63 9.31 7.29
CA THR A 284 -4.74 8.02 6.62
C THR A 284 -5.64 8.07 5.40
N ILE A 285 -5.35 7.14 4.49
CA ILE A 285 -6.19 6.83 3.35
C ILE A 285 -6.72 5.41 3.52
N ILE A 286 -8.01 5.26 3.27
CA ILE A 286 -8.70 3.99 3.12
C ILE A 286 -8.90 3.78 1.61
N THR A 287 -8.40 2.67 1.08
CA THR A 287 -8.60 2.26 -0.31
C THR A 287 -9.81 1.35 -0.36
N ALA A 288 -10.95 1.90 -0.78
CA ALA A 288 -12.21 1.19 -0.92
C ALA A 288 -12.38 0.67 -2.34
N LYS A 289 -12.48 -0.66 -2.46
CA LYS A 289 -12.81 -1.31 -3.73
C LYS A 289 -14.31 -1.27 -3.95
N LEU A 290 -14.72 -1.17 -5.22
CA LEU A 290 -16.13 -1.11 -5.61
C LEU A 290 -16.57 -2.44 -6.21
N LEU A 291 -17.79 -2.88 -5.90
CA LEU A 291 -18.40 -4.06 -6.53
C LEU A 291 -18.60 -3.84 -8.04
N SER A 292 -18.99 -2.63 -8.43
CA SER A 292 -19.13 -2.23 -9.84
C SER A 292 -18.00 -1.29 -10.27
N ALA A 293 -16.80 -1.85 -10.43
CA ALA A 293 -15.59 -1.08 -10.75
C ALA A 293 -15.59 -0.46 -12.16
N ALA A 294 -16.47 -0.88 -13.08
CA ALA A 294 -16.52 -0.36 -14.45
C ALA A 294 -17.39 0.91 -14.61
N ASN A 295 -18.31 1.17 -13.67
CA ASN A 295 -19.29 2.23 -13.80
C ASN A 295 -18.89 3.49 -13.00
N LEU A 296 -18.58 4.57 -13.72
CA LEU A 296 -18.20 5.87 -13.12
C LEU A 296 -19.35 6.50 -12.33
N THR A 297 -20.59 6.32 -12.77
CA THR A 297 -21.76 6.91 -12.12
C THR A 297 -22.00 6.24 -10.76
N ALA A 298 -21.89 4.91 -10.70
CA ALA A 298 -21.95 4.18 -9.45
C ALA A 298 -20.84 4.61 -8.49
N ALA A 299 -19.60 4.75 -8.99
CA ALA A 299 -18.47 5.24 -8.19
C ALA A 299 -18.72 6.64 -7.63
N ARG A 300 -19.33 7.55 -8.40
CA ARG A 300 -19.72 8.90 -7.94
C ARG A 300 -20.81 8.87 -6.88
N MET A 301 -21.82 8.01 -7.03
CA MET A 301 -22.88 7.85 -6.02
C MET A 301 -22.31 7.33 -4.69
N ILE A 302 -21.45 6.31 -4.75
CA ILE A 302 -20.82 5.74 -3.56
C ILE A 302 -19.88 6.76 -2.91
N LYS A 303 -19.10 7.50 -3.71
CA LYS A 303 -18.30 8.63 -3.23
C LYS A 303 -19.15 9.65 -2.46
N ALA A 304 -20.31 10.04 -3.01
CA ALA A 304 -21.21 11.00 -2.39
C ALA A 304 -21.85 10.48 -1.09
N ARG A 305 -22.00 9.15 -0.92
CA ARG A 305 -22.45 8.53 0.33
C ARG A 305 -21.35 8.46 1.39
N ILE A 306 -20.08 8.35 0.99
CA ILE A 306 -18.93 8.27 1.91
C ILE A 306 -18.48 9.66 2.38
N GLU A 307 -18.31 10.59 1.43
CA GLU A 307 -17.77 11.92 1.69
C GLU A 307 -18.70 12.73 2.61
N LYS A 308 -18.14 13.36 3.66
CA LYS A 308 -18.95 14.22 4.53
C LYS A 308 -19.51 15.42 3.76
N THR A 309 -20.82 15.58 3.81
CA THR A 309 -21.54 16.73 3.25
C THR A 309 -22.07 17.59 4.38
N LEU A 310 -21.60 18.84 4.41
CA LEU A 310 -22.04 19.84 5.38
C LEU A 310 -23.28 20.56 4.85
N LEU A 311 -24.18 20.98 5.75
CA LEU A 311 -25.38 21.73 5.38
C LEU A 311 -25.04 22.99 4.58
N GLY A 312 -23.94 23.66 4.92
CA GLY A 312 -23.47 24.84 4.19
C GLY A 312 -23.13 24.59 2.72
N LYS A 313 -22.80 23.36 2.31
CA LYS A 313 -22.52 23.02 0.90
C LYS A 313 -23.79 22.80 0.08
N VAL A 314 -24.89 22.41 0.71
CA VAL A 314 -26.17 22.06 0.05
C VAL A 314 -27.26 23.12 0.24
N ALA A 315 -27.04 24.09 1.12
CA ALA A 315 -27.99 25.17 1.38
C ALA A 315 -27.75 26.35 0.43
N LYS A 316 -28.77 26.74 -0.33
CA LYS A 316 -28.78 27.97 -1.13
C LYS A 316 -28.74 29.21 -0.26
N SER A 317 -29.48 29.21 0.85
CA SER A 317 -29.41 30.28 1.85
C SER A 317 -29.94 29.84 3.20
N VAL A 318 -29.38 30.42 4.26
CA VAL A 318 -29.85 30.30 5.65
C VAL A 318 -30.20 31.71 6.13
N LYS A 319 -31.50 32.00 6.24
CA LYS A 319 -32.02 33.34 6.56
C LYS A 319 -32.78 33.31 7.89
N ILE A 320 -32.68 34.40 8.64
CA ILE A 320 -33.53 34.63 9.81
C ILE A 320 -34.74 35.43 9.31
N VAL A 321 -35.94 34.97 9.62
CA VAL A 321 -37.19 35.64 9.32
C VAL A 321 -37.82 36.03 10.65
N MET A 322 -38.00 37.34 10.86
CA MET A 322 -38.64 37.89 12.04
C MET A 322 -40.04 38.35 11.63
N ALA A 323 -41.08 37.63 12.06
CA ALA A 323 -42.47 38.04 11.92
C ALA A 323 -42.99 38.59 13.26
N SER A 324 -44.10 39.34 13.23
CA SER A 324 -44.65 40.05 14.40
C SER A 324 -44.95 39.14 15.61
N ARG A 325 -45.11 37.83 15.39
CA ARG A 325 -45.42 36.85 16.44
C ARG A 325 -44.37 35.74 16.61
N LEU A 326 -43.52 35.51 15.61
CA LEU A 326 -42.59 34.37 15.59
C LEU A 326 -41.29 34.77 14.89
N ALA A 327 -40.18 34.28 15.44
CA ALA A 327 -38.87 34.35 14.81
C ALA A 327 -38.43 32.94 14.43
N SER A 328 -38.02 32.76 13.17
CA SER A 328 -37.61 31.46 12.66
C SER A 328 -36.37 31.57 11.77
N ILE A 329 -35.65 30.46 11.66
CA ILE A 329 -34.58 30.30 10.68
C ILE A 329 -35.12 29.49 9.52
N VAL A 330 -35.13 30.06 8.32
CA VAL A 330 -35.55 29.40 7.10
C VAL A 330 -34.31 28.96 6.33
N ILE A 331 -34.17 27.65 6.15
CA ILE A 331 -33.13 27.01 5.36
C ILE A 331 -33.74 26.64 4.01
N SER A 332 -33.19 27.20 2.93
CA SER A 332 -33.56 26.84 1.57
C SER A 332 -32.45 25.98 0.96
N LEU A 333 -32.80 24.76 0.55
CA LEU A 333 -31.89 23.81 -0.08
C LEU A 333 -31.72 24.12 -1.57
N ASP A 334 -30.51 23.89 -2.07
CA ASP A 334 -30.19 24.00 -3.49
C ASP A 334 -30.37 22.65 -4.18
N MET A 335 -31.55 22.43 -4.77
CA MET A 335 -31.87 21.16 -5.42
C MET A 335 -31.02 20.89 -6.67
N GLU A 336 -30.51 21.92 -7.34
CA GLU A 336 -29.67 21.75 -8.54
C GLU A 336 -28.33 21.13 -8.15
N THR A 337 -27.68 21.67 -7.11
CA THR A 337 -26.41 21.12 -6.61
C THR A 337 -26.56 19.70 -6.05
N ILE A 338 -27.69 19.41 -5.40
CA ILE A 338 -28.01 18.09 -4.84
C ILE A 338 -28.19 17.05 -5.96
N GLN A 339 -28.89 17.40 -7.04
CA GLN A 339 -29.08 16.53 -8.20
C GLN A 339 -27.77 16.27 -8.96
N VAL A 340 -26.97 17.32 -9.21
CA VAL A 340 -25.66 17.18 -9.89
C VAL A 340 -24.71 16.31 -9.07
N SER A 341 -24.74 16.44 -7.75
CA SER A 341 -23.91 15.64 -6.84
C SER A 341 -24.46 14.22 -6.59
N GLN A 342 -25.60 13.87 -7.19
CA GLN A 342 -26.29 12.58 -7.02
C GLN A 342 -26.59 12.26 -5.54
N LEU A 343 -26.83 13.29 -4.74
CA LEU A 343 -27.18 13.17 -3.34
C LEU A 343 -28.70 13.00 -3.25
N CYS A 344 -29.20 11.79 -3.00
CA CYS A 344 -30.63 11.59 -2.71
C CYS A 344 -30.94 12.16 -1.32
N MET A 345 -31.35 13.43 -1.24
CA MET A 345 -31.59 14.16 0.00
C MET A 345 -32.74 15.17 -0.15
N ASP A 346 -33.60 15.22 0.86
CA ASP A 346 -34.70 16.19 0.98
C ASP A 346 -34.63 16.94 2.32
N ALA A 347 -35.47 17.98 2.48
CA ALA A 347 -35.62 18.71 3.74
C ALA A 347 -35.99 17.80 4.93
N TYR A 348 -36.68 16.69 4.70
CA TYR A 348 -36.97 15.68 5.72
C TYR A 348 -35.70 14.97 6.20
N THR A 349 -34.83 14.54 5.27
CA THR A 349 -33.54 13.92 5.60
C THR A 349 -32.68 14.90 6.38
N VAL A 350 -32.63 16.17 5.93
CA VAL A 350 -31.89 17.24 6.62
C VAL A 350 -32.42 17.46 8.04
N LYS A 351 -33.74 17.46 8.24
CA LYS A 351 -34.35 17.55 9.57
C LYS A 351 -33.85 16.42 10.47
N GLN A 352 -33.87 15.18 9.99
CA GLN A 352 -33.41 14.03 10.78
C GLN A 352 -31.91 14.12 11.12
N SER A 353 -31.07 14.51 10.17
CA SER A 353 -29.62 14.69 10.42
C SER A 353 -29.32 15.78 11.45
N ILE A 354 -30.09 16.87 11.45
CA ILE A 354 -29.97 17.94 12.47
C ILE A 354 -30.38 17.43 13.85
N LEU A 355 -31.48 16.66 13.95
CA LEU A 355 -31.96 16.10 15.23
C LEU A 355 -30.97 15.07 15.82
N GLN A 356 -30.33 14.26 14.98
CA GLN A 356 -29.31 13.29 15.41
C GLN A 356 -28.00 13.98 15.86
N THR A 357 -27.78 15.24 15.47
CA THR A 357 -26.55 15.97 15.80
C THR A 357 -26.58 16.51 17.23
N SER A 358 -25.96 15.77 18.15
CA SER A 358 -25.91 16.09 19.60
C SER A 358 -25.37 17.48 19.96
N LYS A 359 -24.57 18.11 19.07
CA LYS A 359 -24.00 19.46 19.29
C LYS A 359 -25.04 20.57 19.25
N ILE A 360 -26.20 20.32 18.65
CA ILE A 360 -27.30 21.27 18.50
C ILE A 360 -28.50 20.67 19.25
N LYS A 361 -28.76 21.14 20.47
CA LYS A 361 -29.86 20.66 21.33
C LYS A 361 -31.25 21.12 20.83
N LEU A 362 -31.57 20.88 19.57
CA LEU A 362 -32.89 21.16 19.01
C LEU A 362 -33.82 19.96 19.26
N LYS A 363 -35.08 20.25 19.57
CA LYS A 363 -36.14 19.25 19.75
C LYS A 363 -37.02 19.18 18.50
N GLU A 364 -37.72 18.08 18.30
CA GLU A 364 -38.51 17.86 17.07
C GLU A 364 -39.62 18.91 16.83
N HIS A 365 -40.28 19.37 17.89
CA HIS A 365 -41.30 20.44 17.82
C HIS A 365 -40.75 21.80 17.35
N GLN A 366 -39.43 21.98 17.41
CA GLN A 366 -38.76 23.20 16.99
C GLN A 366 -38.47 23.20 15.48
N MET A 367 -38.84 22.15 14.74
CA MET A 367 -38.50 22.03 13.32
C MET A 367 -39.71 21.62 12.48
N LYS A 368 -40.09 22.51 11.54
CA LYS A 368 -41.18 22.28 10.60
C LYS A 368 -40.64 22.27 9.18
N VAL A 369 -40.94 21.20 8.44
CA VAL A 369 -40.69 21.15 7.00
C VAL A 369 -41.85 21.86 6.33
N LEU A 370 -41.56 22.95 5.60
CA LEU A 370 -42.59 23.66 4.83
C LEU A 370 -42.80 22.94 3.50
N ASN A 371 -41.70 22.75 2.77
CA ASN A 371 -41.65 22.11 1.46
C ASN A 371 -40.45 21.14 1.42
N PRO A 372 -40.39 20.18 0.49
CA PRO A 372 -39.21 19.30 0.33
C PRO A 372 -37.89 20.08 0.13
N ARG A 373 -37.97 21.36 -0.28
CA ARG A 373 -36.84 22.27 -0.49
C ARG A 373 -36.58 23.25 0.66
N LYS A 374 -37.52 23.40 1.60
CA LYS A 374 -37.48 24.44 2.64
C LYS A 374 -37.80 23.87 4.01
N LEU A 375 -36.90 24.14 4.95
CA LEU A 375 -36.99 23.76 6.35
C LEU A 375 -37.03 25.03 7.21
N GLU A 376 -37.92 25.05 8.19
CA GLU A 376 -38.07 26.14 9.15
C GLU A 376 -37.75 25.65 10.55
N VAL A 377 -36.89 26.38 11.26
CA VAL A 377 -36.47 26.10 12.64
C VAL A 377 -36.94 27.22 13.55
N PHE A 378 -37.73 26.87 14.55
CA PHE A 378 -38.27 27.77 15.55
C PHE A 378 -37.45 27.70 16.85
N LEU A 379 -37.27 28.84 17.51
CA LEU A 379 -36.82 28.86 18.90
C LEU A 379 -37.90 29.49 19.77
N GLN A 380 -38.17 28.84 20.90
CA GLN A 380 -38.93 29.41 22.00
C GLN A 380 -37.92 29.84 23.06
N ALA A 381 -37.53 31.11 23.05
CA ALA A 381 -36.62 31.71 24.03
C ALA A 381 -37.16 33.08 24.49
N ASN A 382 -36.65 33.58 25.61
CA ASN A 382 -36.97 34.93 26.12
C ASN A 382 -36.67 36.00 25.05
N LYS A 383 -37.58 36.96 24.89
CA LYS A 383 -37.53 38.00 23.85
C LYS A 383 -36.17 38.73 23.79
N ASP A 384 -35.53 38.97 24.94
CA ASP A 384 -34.26 39.71 25.04
C ASP A 384 -33.04 38.94 24.51
N LYS A 385 -33.08 37.59 24.56
CA LYS A 385 -31.97 36.72 24.14
C LYS A 385 -32.20 36.04 22.79
N LEU A 386 -33.45 36.05 22.30
CA LEU A 386 -33.88 35.35 21.09
C LEU A 386 -33.04 35.74 19.86
N HIS A 387 -32.76 37.03 19.67
CA HIS A 387 -31.96 37.53 18.55
C HIS A 387 -30.53 36.94 18.55
N PHE A 388 -29.86 36.94 19.70
CA PHE A 388 -28.51 36.41 19.83
C PHE A 388 -28.46 34.90 19.65
N GLU A 389 -29.46 34.16 20.16
CA GLU A 389 -29.55 32.72 19.98
C GLU A 389 -29.83 32.33 18.52
N LEU A 390 -30.67 33.08 17.81
CA LEU A 390 -30.91 32.89 16.38
C LEU A 390 -29.64 33.10 15.56
N HIS A 391 -28.88 34.16 15.83
CA HIS A 391 -27.60 34.40 15.17
C HIS A 391 -26.56 33.34 15.51
N ARG A 392 -26.50 32.89 16.77
CA ARG A 392 -25.62 31.80 17.20
C ARG A 392 -25.97 30.49 16.48
N LEU A 393 -27.26 30.17 16.36
CA LEU A 393 -27.72 28.97 15.68
C LEU A 393 -27.47 29.07 14.18
N LYS A 394 -27.76 30.22 13.55
CA LYS A 394 -27.44 30.50 12.14
C LYS A 394 -25.97 30.24 11.82
N ASN A 395 -25.05 30.61 12.70
CA ASN A 395 -23.62 30.38 12.49
C ASN A 395 -23.21 28.91 12.67
N LYS A 396 -23.94 28.14 13.48
CA LYS A 396 -23.66 26.71 13.75
C LYS A 396 -24.30 25.77 12.74
N LEU A 397 -25.49 26.10 12.23
CA LEU A 397 -26.26 25.25 11.32
C LEU A 397 -25.47 24.83 10.06
N PRO A 398 -24.71 25.70 9.37
CA PRO A 398 -23.92 25.31 8.20
C PRO A 398 -22.88 24.21 8.47
N GLY A 399 -22.43 24.06 9.73
CA GLY A 399 -21.45 23.06 10.14
C GLY A 399 -22.03 21.68 10.47
N VAL A 400 -23.35 21.50 10.36
CA VAL A 400 -24.00 20.20 10.58
C VAL A 400 -23.70 19.26 9.42
N VAL A 401 -23.38 17.99 9.73
CA VAL A 401 -23.21 16.93 8.73
C VAL A 401 -24.59 16.41 8.36
N VAL A 402 -24.95 16.50 7.09
CA VAL A 402 -26.27 16.09 6.60
C VAL A 402 -26.23 14.66 6.07
N LYS A 403 -25.16 14.28 5.38
CA LYS A 403 -24.94 12.94 4.84
C LYS A 403 -23.44 12.62 4.79
N GLY A 404 -23.10 11.35 4.84
CA GLY A 404 -21.72 10.87 4.82
C GLY A 404 -21.15 10.56 6.20
N ILE A 405 -19.95 10.00 6.20
CA ILE A 405 -19.27 9.57 7.42
C ILE A 405 -18.58 10.78 8.06
N THR A 406 -18.85 11.04 9.34
CA THR A 406 -18.36 12.24 10.04
C THR A 406 -16.83 12.31 10.14
N THR A 407 -16.16 11.16 10.22
CA THR A 407 -14.71 11.01 10.33
C THR A 407 -13.99 11.14 8.98
N VAL A 408 -14.69 10.96 7.86
CA VAL A 408 -14.13 11.09 6.51
C VAL A 408 -14.05 12.56 6.13
N GLN A 409 -12.89 13.02 5.65
CA GLN A 409 -12.71 14.40 5.21
C GLN A 409 -13.06 14.60 3.74
N ARG A 410 -12.58 13.68 2.90
CA ARG A 410 -12.67 13.76 1.44
C ARG A 410 -12.61 12.36 0.85
N ALA A 411 -13.25 12.16 -0.30
CA ALA A 411 -13.06 10.97 -1.12
C ALA A 411 -12.70 11.35 -2.55
N VAL A 412 -11.83 10.56 -3.18
CA VAL A 412 -11.37 10.78 -4.56
C VAL A 412 -11.56 9.49 -5.35
N VAL A 413 -12.12 9.60 -6.56
CA VAL A 413 -12.20 8.46 -7.49
C VAL A 413 -10.87 8.33 -8.19
N ASN A 414 -10.17 7.23 -7.96
CA ASN A 414 -8.96 6.91 -8.69
C ASN A 414 -9.31 6.03 -9.91
N LYS A 415 -8.59 6.23 -11.02
CA LYS A 415 -8.76 5.46 -12.25
C LYS A 415 -7.56 4.56 -12.39
N GLU A 416 -7.75 3.28 -12.11
CA GLU A 416 -6.71 2.29 -12.32
C GLU A 416 -6.76 1.81 -13.77
N GLN A 417 -5.59 1.82 -14.42
CA GLN A 417 -5.42 1.26 -15.76
C GLN A 417 -4.85 -0.15 -15.58
N GLN A 418 -5.69 -1.18 -15.70
CA GLN A 418 -5.17 -2.54 -15.78
C GLN A 418 -4.37 -2.69 -17.08
N LYS A 419 -3.06 -2.93 -16.94
CA LYS A 419 -2.20 -3.39 -18.02
C LYS A 419 -2.23 -4.91 -18.04
N ASP A 420 -3.28 -5.51 -18.57
CA ASP A 420 -3.26 -6.95 -18.83
C ASP A 420 -2.29 -7.24 -19.98
N ARG A 421 -1.28 -8.07 -19.70
CA ARG A 421 -0.22 -8.44 -20.65
C ARG A 421 -0.69 -9.40 -21.76
N LYS A 422 -1.97 -9.78 -21.81
CA LYS A 422 -2.47 -10.84 -22.72
C LYS A 422 -3.74 -10.50 -23.50
N SER A 423 -4.38 -9.35 -23.29
CA SER A 423 -5.56 -8.94 -24.06
C SER A 423 -5.62 -7.43 -24.19
N ASP A 424 -5.64 -6.92 -25.42
CA ASP A 424 -5.67 -5.48 -25.77
C ASP A 424 -6.96 -4.73 -25.35
N VAL A 425 -7.84 -5.34 -24.56
CA VAL A 425 -9.03 -4.68 -24.04
C VAL A 425 -8.67 -3.94 -22.75
N LYS A 426 -8.42 -2.63 -22.87
CA LYS A 426 -8.20 -1.71 -21.74
C LYS A 426 -9.48 -1.54 -20.92
N GLY A 427 -9.73 -2.43 -19.97
CA GLY A 427 -10.72 -2.23 -18.92
C GLY A 427 -10.31 -1.06 -18.01
N LYS A 428 -11.19 -0.07 -17.83
CA LYS A 428 -11.00 1.00 -16.84
C LYS A 428 -11.65 0.56 -15.53
N THR A 429 -10.86 0.38 -14.49
CA THR A 429 -11.36 0.08 -13.14
C THR A 429 -11.30 1.35 -12.29
N TYR A 430 -12.39 1.60 -11.54
CA TYR A 430 -12.49 2.70 -10.60
C TYR A 430 -12.39 2.18 -9.17
N GLU A 431 -11.54 2.82 -8.38
CA GLU A 431 -11.45 2.61 -6.93
C GLU A 431 -11.66 3.95 -6.21
N LEU A 432 -12.04 3.89 -4.93
CA LEU A 432 -12.21 5.08 -4.11
C LEU A 432 -11.08 5.20 -3.09
N LEU A 433 -10.38 6.34 -3.11
CA LEU A 433 -9.41 6.73 -2.09
C LEU A 433 -10.10 7.67 -1.12
N VAL A 434 -10.31 7.21 0.10
CA VAL A 434 -11.05 7.93 1.14
C VAL A 434 -10.06 8.45 2.18
N GLU A 435 -9.97 9.77 2.33
CA GLU A 435 -9.12 10.43 3.31
C GLU A 435 -9.86 10.57 4.63
N GLY A 436 -9.39 9.87 5.67
CA GLY A 436 -9.97 9.89 7.00
C GLY A 436 -9.86 8.55 7.72
N THR A 437 -10.67 8.43 8.77
CA THR A 437 -10.89 7.21 9.56
C THR A 437 -12.36 6.79 9.46
N GLY A 438 -12.71 5.61 9.95
CA GLY A 438 -14.04 4.99 9.88
C GLY A 438 -14.13 3.79 8.92
N LEU A 439 -13.14 2.89 8.88
CA LEU A 439 -13.09 1.71 8.00
C LEU A 439 -14.38 0.88 8.06
N LEU A 440 -14.88 0.57 9.26
CA LEU A 440 -16.11 -0.22 9.44
C LEU A 440 -17.32 0.45 8.77
N ALA A 441 -17.44 1.77 8.93
CA ALA A 441 -18.52 2.53 8.30
C ALA A 441 -18.36 2.59 6.77
N VAL A 442 -17.13 2.62 6.25
CA VAL A 442 -16.85 2.56 4.80
C VAL A 442 -17.20 1.18 4.23
N MET A 443 -16.84 0.10 4.93
CA MET A 443 -17.14 -1.28 4.53
C MET A 443 -18.64 -1.58 4.56
N GLY A 444 -19.38 -0.99 5.50
CA GLY A 444 -20.84 -1.16 5.61
C GLY A 444 -21.64 -0.40 4.54
N ILE A 445 -21.01 0.37 3.67
CA ILE A 445 -21.71 1.09 2.60
C ILE A 445 -21.97 0.16 1.42
N GLU A 446 -23.24 0.08 1.04
CA GLU A 446 -23.69 -0.64 -0.13
C GLU A 446 -22.96 -0.19 -1.41
N GLY A 447 -22.43 -1.17 -2.15
CA GLY A 447 -21.63 -0.95 -3.36
C GLY A 447 -20.11 -0.97 -3.14
N VAL A 448 -19.66 -0.92 -1.89
CA VAL A 448 -18.26 -1.13 -1.51
C VAL A 448 -18.00 -2.62 -1.30
N ASP A 449 -16.89 -3.12 -1.82
CA ASP A 449 -16.40 -4.47 -1.54
C ASP A 449 -15.62 -4.48 -0.23
N GLY A 450 -16.28 -4.92 0.84
CA GLY A 450 -15.71 -4.99 2.17
C GLY A 450 -14.51 -5.94 2.28
N LEU A 451 -14.47 -7.03 1.50
CA LEU A 451 -13.41 -8.05 1.60
C LEU A 451 -12.06 -7.54 1.09
N ASN A 452 -12.09 -6.69 0.06
CA ASN A 452 -10.88 -6.16 -0.58
C ASN A 452 -10.54 -4.72 -0.17
N THR A 453 -11.33 -4.10 0.71
CA THR A 453 -11.09 -2.74 1.21
C THR A 453 -9.94 -2.74 2.22
N LYS A 454 -9.04 -1.75 2.12
CA LYS A 454 -7.81 -1.67 2.93
C LYS A 454 -7.71 -0.31 3.63
N SER A 455 -7.14 -0.28 4.83
CA SER A 455 -6.83 0.95 5.57
C SER A 455 -5.35 1.00 5.94
N ASN A 456 -4.79 2.20 5.91
CA ASN A 456 -3.45 2.49 6.42
C ASN A 456 -3.40 2.58 7.96
N HIS A 457 -4.54 2.59 8.65
CA HIS A 457 -4.60 2.75 10.11
C HIS A 457 -4.63 1.39 10.84
N ILE A 458 -3.49 0.98 11.41
CA ILE A 458 -3.34 -0.37 12.02
C ILE A 458 -4.34 -0.60 13.16
N MET A 459 -4.50 0.35 14.08
CA MET A 459 -5.45 0.19 15.21
C MET A 459 -6.91 0.05 14.76
N GLU A 460 -7.26 0.64 13.63
CA GLU A 460 -8.63 0.59 13.10
C GLU A 460 -8.87 -0.75 12.40
N VAL A 461 -7.87 -1.25 11.67
CA VAL A 461 -7.91 -2.60 11.10
C VAL A 461 -8.07 -3.63 12.22
N GLN A 462 -7.32 -3.50 13.32
CA GLN A 462 -7.47 -4.36 14.49
C GLN A 462 -8.90 -4.32 15.08
N GLN A 463 -9.49 -3.14 15.19
CA GLN A 463 -10.86 -2.99 15.71
C GLN A 463 -11.92 -3.57 14.77
N GLY A 464 -11.70 -3.55 13.46
CA GLY A 464 -12.65 -4.09 12.48
C GLY A 464 -12.51 -5.59 12.22
N SER A 465 -11.42 -6.23 12.66
CA SER A 465 -11.22 -7.68 12.58
C SER A 465 -11.77 -8.44 13.80
N LEU A 466 -12.01 -7.74 14.90
CA LEU A 466 -12.73 -8.23 16.09
C LEU A 466 -14.23 -8.04 15.90
#